data_AF-A0A2D1JM17-F1
#
_entry.id   AF-A0A2D1JM17-F1
#
_cell.length_a   1.000
_cell.length_b   1.000
_cell.length_c   1.000
_cell.angle_alpha   90.00
_cell.angle_beta   90.00
_cell.angle_gamma   90.00
#
_symmetry.space_group_name_H-M   'P 1'
#
loop_
_entity.id
_entity.type
_entity.pdbx_description
1 polymer ?
#
loop_
_entity_poly.entity_id
_entity_poly.type
_entity_poly.pdbx_seq_one_letter_code
_entity_poly.pdbx_strand_id
1 'polypeptide(L)' 'MKKNLHPEYHEVQIACSTCATKFVFKSVRKNFSVDVCSGCHAVFTGNRTQVKATGRIDKFNKRLEKMSK' A
#
# COMPACT_ATOMS: atom_id res chain seq x y z
N MET A 1 22.88 -16.32 19.51
CA MET A 1 21.93 -17.45 19.49
C MET A 1 22.34 -18.47 20.53
N LYS A 2 21.46 -18.78 21.48
CA LYS A 2 21.67 -19.92 22.40
C LYS A 2 21.30 -21.20 21.65
N LYS A 3 22.17 -22.22 21.71
CA LYS A 3 21.89 -23.55 21.16
C LYS A 3 20.56 -24.04 21.74
N ASN A 4 19.66 -24.53 20.88
CA ASN A 4 18.37 -25.19 21.19
C ASN A 4 17.19 -24.29 21.62
N LEU A 5 17.33 -22.98 21.71
CA LEU A 5 16.23 -22.07 22.08
C LEU A 5 15.74 -21.17 20.94
N HIS A 6 16.47 -21.11 19.82
CA HIS A 6 16.18 -20.20 18.71
C HIS A 6 15.73 -21.01 17.48
N PRO A 7 14.60 -20.64 16.86
CA PRO A 7 14.17 -21.23 15.61
C PRO A 7 15.17 -20.96 14.48
N GLU A 8 15.21 -21.84 13.49
CA GLU A 8 16.03 -21.66 12.31
C GLU A 8 15.53 -20.46 11.48
N TYR A 9 16.48 -19.60 11.08
CA TYR A 9 16.21 -18.48 10.20
C TYR A 9 16.55 -18.88 8.77
N HIS A 10 15.63 -18.63 7.85
CA HIS A 10 15.81 -18.86 6.43
C HIS A 10 15.72 -17.55 5.66
N GLU A 11 16.40 -17.47 4.53
CA GLU A 11 16.23 -16.37 3.58
C GLU A 11 14.95 -16.62 2.76
N VAL A 12 14.09 -15.60 2.70
CA VAL A 12 12.75 -15.67 2.13
C VAL A 12 12.60 -14.51 1.16
N GLN A 13 12.10 -14.82 -0.04
CA GLN A 13 11.70 -13.81 -1.01
C GLN A 13 10.22 -13.51 -0.82
N ILE A 14 9.91 -12.30 -0.37
CA ILE A 14 8.53 -11.82 -0.21
C ILE A 14 8.16 -11.02 -1.44
N ALA A 15 7.06 -11.41 -2.09
CA ALA A 15 6.44 -10.63 -3.16
C ALA A 15 5.29 -9.79 -2.59
N CYS A 16 5.26 -8.50 -2.93
CA CYS A 16 4.12 -7.64 -2.64
C CYS A 16 3.05 -7.79 -3.72
N SER A 17 1.80 -8.06 -3.34
CA SER A 17 0.68 -8.26 -4.28
C SER A 17 0.36 -7.02 -5.12
N THR A 18 0.55 -5.81 -4.58
CA THR A 18 0.14 -4.54 -5.23
C THR A 18 1.24 -3.84 -6.02
N CYS A 19 2.51 -3.97 -5.65
CA CYS A 19 3.62 -3.31 -6.38
C CYS A 19 4.63 -4.28 -7.00
N ALA A 20 4.38 -5.60 -6.93
CA ALA A 20 5.23 -6.66 -7.48
C ALA A 20 6.71 -6.59 -7.04
N THR A 21 7.02 -5.80 -6.02
CA THR A 21 8.35 -5.65 -5.46
C THR A 21 8.74 -6.92 -4.72
N LYS A 22 9.92 -7.45 -5.06
CA LYS A 22 10.51 -8.61 -4.40
C LYS A 22 11.48 -8.13 -3.33
N PHE A 23 11.22 -8.51 -2.09
CA PHE A 23 12.10 -8.20 -0.96
C PHE A 23 12.76 -9.47 -0.45
N VAL A 24 14.05 -9.39 -0.12
CA VAL A 24 14.78 -10.48 0.52
C VAL A 24 14.79 -10.23 2.02
N PHE A 25 14.13 -11.10 2.78
CA PHE A 25 14.05 -11.02 4.24
C PHE A 25 14.55 -12.31 4.89
N LYS A 26 14.96 -12.22 6.16
CA LYS A 26 15.29 -13.39 6.97
C LYS A 26 14.12 -13.69 7.90
N SER A 27 13.56 -14.88 7.79
CA SER A 27 12.32 -15.26 8.46
C SER A 27 12.37 -16.75 8.84
N VAL A 28 11.68 -17.10 9.93
CA VAL A 28 11.48 -18.50 10.33
C VAL A 28 10.46 -19.19 9.43
N ARG A 29 9.52 -18.44 8.86
CA ARG A 29 8.50 -18.94 7.93
C ARG A 29 9.06 -18.99 6.52
N LYS A 30 8.88 -20.12 5.83
CA LYS A 30 9.53 -20.37 4.54
C LYS A 30 9.00 -19.50 3.39
N ASN A 31 7.68 -19.29 3.29
CA ASN A 31 7.06 -18.49 2.22
C ASN A 31 5.81 -17.78 2.74
N PHE A 32 5.66 -16.49 2.44
CA PHE A 32 4.41 -15.76 2.62
C PHE A 32 4.34 -14.55 1.68
N SER A 33 3.12 -14.21 1.27
CA SER A 33 2.82 -13.01 0.48
C SER A 33 2.42 -11.86 1.41
N VAL A 34 2.70 -10.63 0.99
CA VAL A 34 2.29 -9.42 1.70
C VAL A 34 1.43 -8.56 0.78
N ASP A 35 0.28 -8.10 1.28
CA ASP A 35 -0.69 -7.36 0.45
C ASP A 35 -0.27 -5.91 0.18
N VAL A 36 0.45 -5.29 1.13
CA VAL A 36 0.87 -3.89 1.04
C VAL A 36 2.28 -3.73 1.59
N CYS A 37 3.18 -3.11 0.82
CA CYS A 37 4.54 -2.75 1.26
C CYS A 37 4.68 -1.24 1.50
N SER A 38 5.79 -0.81 2.08
CA SER A 38 6.11 0.61 2.30
C SER A 38 6.05 1.46 1.03
N GLY A 39 6.32 0.86 -0.14
CA GLY A 39 6.20 1.52 -1.44
C GLY A 39 4.78 1.64 -1.98
N CYS A 40 3.79 0.92 -1.43
CA CYS A 40 2.39 0.96 -1.89
C CYS A 40 1.43 1.56 -0.86
N HIS A 41 1.79 1.53 0.42
CA HIS A 41 0.86 1.89 1.47
C HIS A 41 0.61 3.41 1.44
N ALA A 42 -0.66 3.80 1.27
CA ALA A 42 -1.08 5.19 1.00
C ALA A 42 -0.61 6.22 2.04
N VAL A 43 -0.32 5.78 3.27
CA VAL A 43 0.28 6.62 4.32
C VAL A 43 1.76 6.93 4.04
N PHE A 44 2.52 5.98 3.49
CA PHE A 44 3.96 6.15 3.21
C PHE A 44 4.22 6.82 1.87
N THR A 45 3.40 6.56 0.85
CA THR A 45 3.55 7.19 -0.47
C THR A 45 3.00 8.62 -0.53
N GLY A 46 2.35 9.11 0.53
CA GLY A 46 1.77 10.45 0.60
C GLY A 46 0.59 10.71 -0.34
N ASN A 47 0.39 9.82 -1.33
CA ASN A 47 -0.76 9.75 -2.19
C ASN A 47 -1.92 9.14 -1.41
N ARG A 48 -2.48 9.95 -0.51
CA ARG A 48 -3.91 9.89 -0.24
C ARG A 48 -4.54 10.02 -1.61
N THR A 49 -5.01 8.91 -2.19
CA THR A 49 -5.98 8.96 -3.26
C THR A 49 -6.94 10.02 -2.81
N GLN A 50 -6.93 11.16 -3.50
CA GLN A 50 -7.95 12.16 -3.33
C GLN A 50 -9.21 11.34 -3.56
N VAL A 51 -9.89 10.96 -2.48
CA VAL A 51 -11.35 10.93 -2.49
C VAL A 51 -11.60 12.29 -3.07
N LYS A 52 -11.82 12.34 -4.40
CA LYS A 52 -12.01 13.58 -5.14
C LYS A 52 -13.17 14.18 -4.42
N ALA A 53 -12.87 15.07 -3.47
CA ALA A 53 -13.85 15.70 -2.64
C ALA A 53 -14.63 16.44 -3.69
N THR A 54 -15.78 15.87 -4.07
CA THR A 54 -16.61 16.38 -5.15
C THR A 54 -17.00 17.74 -4.64
N GLY A 55 -16.21 18.72 -5.05
CA GLY A 55 -15.94 19.85 -4.19
C GLY A 55 -17.21 20.65 -4.06
N ARG A 56 -17.27 21.56 -3.09
CA ARG A 56 -18.25 22.63 -3.19
C ARG A 56 -18.11 23.37 -4.54
N ILE A 57 -16.88 23.42 -5.08
CA ILE A 57 -16.54 23.98 -6.39
C ILE A 57 -17.20 23.19 -7.54
N ASP A 58 -17.09 21.85 -7.58
CA ASP A 58 -17.73 21.05 -8.64
C ASP A 58 -19.25 21.16 -8.61
N LYS A 59 -19.85 21.24 -7.41
CA LYS A 59 -21.30 21.46 -7.25
C LYS A 59 -21.72 22.86 -7.68
N PHE A 60 -20.86 23.86 -7.48
CA PHE A 60 -21.10 25.24 -7.90
C PHE A 60 -21.03 25.38 -9.43
N ASN A 61 -20.00 24.81 -10.07
CA ASN A 61 -19.85 24.82 -11.52
C ASN A 61 -21.05 24.16 -12.21
N LYS A 62 -21.54 23.01 -11.71
CA LYS A 62 -22.75 22.35 -12.21
C LYS A 62 -24.03 23.19 -12.08
N ARG A 63 -24.10 24.11 -11.10
CA ARG A 63 -25.25 25.03 -10.97
C ARG A 63 -25.17 26.18 -11.96
N LEU A 64 -23.98 26.75 -12.14
CA LEU A 64 -23.75 27.81 -13.14
C LEU A 64 -24.05 27.32 -14.56
N GLU A 65 -23.58 26.13 -14.93
CA GLU A 65 -23.86 25.52 -16.25
C GLU A 65 -25.36 25.30 -16.50
N LYS A 66 -26.14 25.04 -15.45
CA LYS A 66 -27.61 24.91 -15.54
C LYS A 66 -28.34 26.25 -15.63
N MET A 67 -27.72 27.36 -15.23
CA MET A 67 -28.32 28.69 -15.26
C MET A 67 -28.04 29.44 -16.57
N SER A 68 -26.94 29.12 -17.25
CA SER A 68 -26.57 29.72 -18.54
C SER A 68 -27.25 29.08 -19.75
N LYS A 69 -28.19 28.15 -19.52
CA LYS A 69 -28.96 27.43 -20.54
C LYS A 69 -30.44 27.69 -20.30
#